data_AF-A0A9D6EE07-F1
#
_entry.id   AF-A0A9D6EE07-F1
#
_cell.length_a   1.000
_cell.length_b   1.000
_cell.length_c   1.000
_cell.angle_alpha   90.00
_cell.angle_beta   90.00
_cell.angle_gamma   90.00
#
_symmetry.space_group_name_H-M   'P 1'
#
loop_
_entity.id
_entity.type
_entity.pdbx_description
1 polymer ?
#
loop_
_entity_poly.entity_id
_entity_poly.type
_entity_poly.pdbx_seq_one_letter_code
_entity_poly.pdbx_strand_id
1 'polypeptide(L)'
;MFQQINVNRAALAGLLATTVMTVLMYGMPLVGLPAMDLLGSLGSLVPVGAPYLVGGLIHLANGVILALIYAAFLAPILPGPRWARGALFSLAPWLFALVALAPIMMWLQSLTGVEASAATNPCAAVQAVNPCAPVNPCAAMNPCAVQPGAGGPGQFTMAAMSLGAHLVYGAVLGALYRERP
;
A
#
# COMPACT_ATOMS: atom_id res chain seq x y z
N MET A 1 20.99 19.32 -15.97
CA MET A 1 19.94 20.21 -16.53
C MET A 1 18.64 19.85 -15.82
N PHE A 2 18.22 20.64 -14.82
CA PHE A 2 16.95 20.37 -14.11
C PHE A 2 15.80 20.67 -15.07
N GLN A 3 15.08 19.63 -15.49
CA GLN A 3 13.87 19.78 -16.30
C GLN A 3 12.82 20.56 -15.51
N GLN A 4 12.07 21.43 -16.21
CA GLN A 4 10.96 22.18 -15.62
C GLN A 4 9.83 21.22 -15.26
N ILE A 5 9.78 20.77 -14.00
CA ILE A 5 8.74 19.88 -13.51
C ILE A 5 7.38 20.57 -13.52
N ASN A 6 6.37 19.92 -14.10
CA ASN A 6 4.99 20.38 -13.96
C ASN A 6 4.38 19.80 -12.68
N VAL A 7 4.53 20.53 -11.57
CA VAL A 7 4.09 20.11 -10.23
C VAL A 7 2.61 19.75 -10.20
N ASN A 8 1.74 20.57 -10.82
CA ASN A 8 0.30 20.33 -10.84
C ASN A 8 -0.05 19.00 -11.53
N ARG A 9 0.62 18.68 -12.64
CA ARG A 9 0.43 17.41 -13.34
C ARG A 9 0.98 16.23 -12.57
N ALA A 10 2.15 16.38 -11.93
CA ALA A 10 2.74 15.34 -11.11
C ALA A 10 1.84 15.01 -9.91
N ALA A 11 1.36 16.03 -9.19
CA ALA A 11 0.44 15.87 -8.08
C ALA A 11 -0.88 15.19 -8.50
N LEU A 12 -1.50 15.65 -9.60
CA LEU A 12 -2.72 15.04 -10.13
C LEU A 12 -2.49 13.57 -10.54
N ALA A 13 -1.39 13.28 -11.22
CA ALA A 13 -1.05 11.91 -11.61
C ALA A 13 -0.83 11.02 -10.37
N GLY A 14 -0.18 11.53 -9.33
CA GLY A 14 0.00 10.83 -8.05
C GLY A 14 -1.31 10.53 -7.33
N LEU A 15 -2.21 11.52 -7.25
CA LEU A 15 -3.55 11.33 -6.65
C LEU A 15 -4.36 10.26 -7.38
N LEU A 16 -4.41 10.34 -8.72
CA LEU A 16 -5.16 9.38 -9.54
C LEU A 16 -4.55 7.98 -9.47
N ALA A 17 -3.23 7.86 -9.58
CA ALA A 17 -2.54 6.57 -9.46
C ALA A 17 -2.80 5.90 -8.11
N THR A 18 -2.75 6.68 -7.02
CA THR A 18 -2.99 6.18 -5.66
C THR A 18 -4.44 5.77 -5.45
N THR A 19 -5.38 6.56 -6.00
CA THR A 19 -6.80 6.24 -5.95
C THR A 19 -7.08 4.93 -6.68
N VAL A 20 -6.52 4.74 -7.88
CA VAL A 20 -6.64 3.47 -8.63
C VAL A 20 -6.07 2.31 -7.83
N MET A 21 -4.88 2.47 -7.24
CA MET A 21 -4.27 1.45 -6.40
C MET A 21 -5.14 1.12 -5.18
N THR A 22 -5.72 2.13 -4.53
CA THR A 22 -6.62 1.95 -3.38
C THR A 22 -7.88 1.18 -3.77
N VAL A 23 -8.49 1.55 -4.89
CA VAL A 23 -9.66 0.84 -5.43
C VAL A 23 -9.32 -0.62 -5.74
N LEU A 24 -8.14 -0.89 -6.32
CA LEU A 24 -7.69 -2.26 -6.55
C LEU A 24 -7.54 -3.02 -5.23
N MET A 25 -6.88 -2.44 -4.24
CA MET A 25 -6.65 -3.06 -2.93
C MET A 25 -7.97 -3.43 -2.23
N TYR A 26 -8.95 -2.53 -2.21
CA TYR A 26 -10.26 -2.79 -1.62
C TYR A 26 -11.20 -3.60 -2.53
N GLY A 27 -10.88 -3.72 -3.82
CA GLY A 27 -11.58 -4.55 -4.79
C GLY A 27 -11.14 -6.02 -4.76
N MET A 28 -9.95 -6.34 -4.24
CA MET A 28 -9.45 -7.73 -4.19
C MET A 28 -10.39 -8.73 -3.48
N PRO A 29 -11.11 -8.37 -2.40
CA PRO A 29 -12.12 -9.24 -1.79
C PRO A 29 -13.23 -9.68 -2.74
N LEU A 30 -13.56 -8.88 -3.77
CA LEU A 30 -14.61 -9.20 -4.73
C LEU A 30 -14.23 -10.38 -5.64
N VAL A 31 -12.94 -10.70 -5.74
CA VAL A 31 -12.42 -11.87 -6.49
C VAL A 31 -11.96 -13.00 -5.56
N GLY A 32 -12.38 -12.97 -4.28
CA GLY A 32 -12.11 -14.03 -3.29
C GLY A 32 -10.73 -13.96 -2.65
N LEU A 33 -10.00 -12.86 -2.83
CA LEU A 33 -8.69 -12.64 -2.20
C LEU A 33 -8.84 -11.93 -0.84
N PRO A 34 -7.91 -12.12 0.11
CA PRO A 34 -8.02 -11.49 1.43
C PRO A 34 -8.00 -9.96 1.34
N ALA A 35 -8.76 -9.31 2.22
CA ALA A 35 -8.80 -7.85 2.31
C ALA A 35 -7.49 -7.30 2.88
N MET A 36 -6.99 -6.20 2.31
CA MET A 36 -5.85 -5.45 2.81
C MET A 36 -6.32 -4.10 3.35
N ASP A 37 -6.48 -3.98 4.67
CA ASP A 37 -6.94 -2.73 5.29
C ASP A 37 -5.79 -1.74 5.54
N LEU A 38 -5.17 -1.26 4.45
CA LEU A 38 -4.05 -0.33 4.54
C LEU A 38 -4.45 1.01 5.15
N LEU A 39 -5.64 1.55 4.82
CA LEU A 39 -6.06 2.85 5.32
C LEU A 39 -6.34 2.80 6.81
N GLY A 40 -7.02 1.75 7.30
CA GLY A 40 -7.18 1.54 8.74
C GLY A 40 -5.83 1.45 9.45
N SER A 41 -4.91 0.65 8.90
CA SER A 41 -3.57 0.42 9.49
C SER A 41 -2.68 1.68 9.51
N LEU A 42 -2.74 2.52 8.49
CA LEU A 42 -1.97 3.78 8.44
C LEU A 42 -2.58 4.83 9.37
N GLY A 43 -3.90 4.90 9.41
CA GLY A 43 -4.61 5.88 10.23
C GLY A 43 -4.46 5.64 11.73
N SER A 44 -4.37 4.39 12.16
CA SER A 44 -4.19 4.05 13.58
C SER A 44 -2.85 4.49 14.16
N LEU A 45 -1.87 4.81 13.31
CA LEU A 45 -0.55 5.28 13.76
C LEU A 45 -0.62 6.70 14.32
N VAL A 46 -1.70 7.43 14.02
CA VAL A 46 -1.90 8.80 14.48
C VAL A 46 -3.10 8.81 15.44
N PRO A 47 -2.90 9.11 16.74
CA PRO A 47 -3.95 9.02 17.77
C PRO A 47 -4.89 10.23 17.76
N VAL A 48 -5.52 10.52 16.60
CA VAL A 48 -6.38 11.69 16.39
C VAL A 48 -7.84 11.34 16.05
N GLY A 49 -8.20 10.05 16.13
CA GLY A 49 -9.52 9.54 15.71
C GLY A 49 -9.67 9.44 14.19
N ALA A 50 -10.81 8.91 13.72
CA ALA A 50 -11.13 8.74 12.29
C ALA A 50 -10.04 8.04 11.44
N PRO A 51 -9.64 6.79 11.79
CA PRO A 51 -8.47 6.12 11.19
C PRO A 51 -8.55 6.01 9.67
N TYR A 52 -9.70 5.67 9.09
CA TYR A 52 -9.82 5.56 7.63
C TYR A 52 -9.61 6.89 6.89
N LEU A 53 -10.05 8.01 7.47
CA LEU A 53 -9.84 9.34 6.87
C LEU A 53 -8.36 9.72 6.96
N VAL A 54 -7.76 9.58 8.14
CA VAL A 54 -6.35 9.92 8.36
C VAL A 54 -5.44 9.04 7.51
N GLY A 55 -5.65 7.73 7.52
CA GLY A 55 -4.89 6.79 6.71
C GLY A 55 -5.08 7.02 5.21
N GLY A 56 -6.30 7.37 4.77
CA GLY A 56 -6.57 7.77 3.39
C GLY A 56 -5.79 9.01 2.98
N LEU A 57 -5.73 10.03 3.82
CA LEU A 57 -4.95 11.24 3.58
C LEU A 57 -3.45 10.94 3.53
N ILE A 58 -2.93 10.13 4.46
CA ILE A 58 -1.53 9.69 4.46
C ILE A 58 -1.21 8.93 3.17
N HIS A 59 -2.08 8.01 2.76
CA HIS A 59 -1.88 7.21 1.56
C HIS A 59 -1.85 8.07 0.30
N LEU A 60 -2.82 8.99 0.16
CA LEU A 60 -2.87 9.96 -0.95
C LEU A 60 -1.66 10.89 -0.95
N ALA A 61 -1.23 11.39 0.21
CA ALA A 61 -0.05 12.23 0.35
C ALA A 61 1.23 11.49 -0.08
N ASN A 62 1.41 10.25 0.36
CA ASN A 62 2.53 9.40 -0.08
C ASN A 62 2.54 9.24 -1.60
N GLY A 63 1.37 9.02 -2.19
CA GLY A 63 1.17 8.98 -3.63
C GLY A 63 1.65 10.21 -4.38
N VAL A 64 1.32 11.40 -3.87
CA VAL A 64 1.75 12.69 -4.42
C VAL A 64 3.27 12.88 -4.26
N ILE A 65 3.81 12.57 -3.09
CA ILE A 65 5.25 12.68 -2.82
C ILE A 65 6.05 11.80 -3.78
N LEU A 66 5.65 10.53 -3.94
CA LEU A 66 6.28 9.60 -4.87
C LEU A 66 6.17 10.07 -6.32
N ALA A 67 5.03 10.64 -6.73
CA ALA A 67 4.85 11.20 -8.06
C ALA A 67 5.77 12.41 -8.33
N LEU A 68 5.99 13.27 -7.33
CA LEU A 68 6.94 14.38 -7.42
C LEU A 68 8.38 13.89 -7.53
N ILE A 69 8.76 12.87 -6.75
CA ILE A 69 10.08 12.23 -6.84
C ILE A 69 10.29 11.62 -8.23
N TYR A 70 9.30 10.88 -8.74
CA TYR A 70 9.35 10.33 -10.10
C TYR A 70 9.55 11.43 -11.15
N ALA A 71 8.73 12.48 -11.11
CA ALA A 71 8.79 13.60 -12.04
C ALA A 71 10.13 14.35 -12.00
N ALA A 72 10.70 14.54 -10.80
CA ALA A 72 11.91 15.32 -10.61
C ALA A 72 13.19 14.56 -11.01
N PHE A 73 13.25 13.26 -10.75
CA PHE A 73 14.50 12.52 -10.82
C PHE A 73 14.50 11.37 -11.84
N LEU A 74 13.39 10.63 -11.97
CA LEU A 74 13.38 9.34 -12.66
C LEU A 74 12.71 9.37 -14.03
N ALA A 75 11.70 10.23 -14.23
CA ALA A 75 11.01 10.39 -15.51
C ALA A 75 11.96 10.61 -16.71
N PRO A 76 13.03 11.45 -16.63
CA PRO A 76 13.95 11.65 -17.74
C PRO A 76 15.02 10.56 -17.89
N ILE A 77 15.23 9.71 -16.87
CA ILE A 77 16.32 8.71 -16.83
C ILE A 77 15.83 7.34 -17.28
N LEU A 78 14.62 6.96 -16.87
CA LEU A 78 14.11 5.62 -17.13
C LEU A 78 13.81 5.44 -18.64
N PRO A 79 14.15 4.30 -19.24
CA PRO A 79 13.90 4.06 -20.66
C PRO A 79 12.45 3.62 -20.94
N GLY A 80 12.04 3.74 -22.20
CA GLY A 80 10.80 3.16 -22.71
C GLY A 80 9.57 4.07 -22.66
N PRO A 81 8.38 3.52 -22.98
CA PRO A 81 7.16 4.31 -23.02
C PRO A 81 6.78 4.80 -21.62
N ARG A 82 6.01 5.89 -21.59
CA ARG A 82 5.60 6.61 -20.37
C ARG A 82 5.09 5.72 -19.23
N TRP A 83 4.16 4.80 -19.54
CA TRP A 83 3.60 3.88 -18.55
C TRP A 83 4.65 2.88 -18.03
N ALA A 84 5.54 2.39 -18.88
CA ALA A 84 6.58 1.44 -18.48
C ALA A 84 7.62 2.09 -17.57
N ARG A 85 7.98 3.36 -17.82
CA ARG A 85 8.86 4.15 -16.94
C ARG A 85 8.27 4.28 -15.54
N GLY A 86 7.00 4.62 -15.43
CA GLY A 86 6.32 4.70 -14.14
C GLY A 86 6.19 3.34 -13.45
N ALA A 87 5.88 2.27 -14.19
CA ALA A 87 5.84 0.91 -13.65
C ALA A 87 7.22 0.48 -13.12
N LEU A 88 8.30 0.76 -13.86
CA LEU A 88 9.67 0.48 -13.43
C LEU A 88 10.05 1.28 -12.17
N PHE A 89 9.64 2.55 -12.09
CA PHE A 89 9.80 3.36 -10.89
C PHE A 89 9.13 2.71 -9.67
N SER A 90 7.91 2.19 -9.83
CA SER A 90 7.12 1.64 -8.72
C SER A 90 7.69 0.38 -8.08
N LEU A 91 8.69 -0.26 -8.69
CA LEU A 91 9.45 -1.34 -8.04
C LEU A 91 10.21 -0.85 -6.81
N ALA A 92 10.71 0.40 -6.82
CA ALA A 92 11.43 0.97 -5.69
C ALA A 92 10.55 1.15 -4.44
N PRO A 93 9.39 1.83 -4.48
CA PRO A 93 8.50 1.91 -3.33
C PRO A 93 7.92 0.55 -2.92
N TRP A 94 7.70 -0.38 -3.87
CA TRP A 94 7.31 -1.76 -3.53
C TRP A 94 8.38 -2.49 -2.72
N LEU A 95 9.64 -2.47 -3.17
CA LEU A 95 10.76 -3.06 -2.44
C LEU A 95 10.97 -2.39 -1.09
N PHE A 96 10.84 -1.06 -1.02
CA PHE A 96 10.88 -0.32 0.24
C PHE A 96 9.78 -0.80 1.20
N ALA A 97 8.55 -0.96 0.72
CA ALA A 97 7.44 -1.45 1.53
C ALA A 97 7.68 -2.88 2.05
N LEU A 98 8.29 -3.75 1.23
CA LEU A 98 8.60 -5.13 1.61
C LEU A 98 9.75 -5.23 2.64
N VAL A 99 10.81 -4.46 2.45
CA VAL A 99 12.08 -4.67 3.17
C VAL A 99 12.25 -3.69 4.33
N ALA A 100 11.85 -2.43 4.15
CA ALA A 100 12.15 -1.36 5.10
C ALA A 100 10.97 -1.06 6.04
N LEU A 101 9.73 -1.21 5.58
CA LEU A 101 8.58 -0.76 6.37
C LEU A 101 8.42 -1.54 7.69
N ALA A 102 8.53 -2.87 7.65
CA ALA A 102 8.43 -3.70 8.86
C ALA A 102 9.48 -3.34 9.94
N PRO A 103 10.80 -3.30 9.65
CA PRO A 103 11.78 -2.92 10.66
C PRO A 103 11.65 -1.46 11.11
N ILE A 104 11.24 -0.54 10.24
CA ILE A 104 10.97 0.85 10.62
C ILE A 104 9.81 0.93 11.61
N MET A 105 8.75 0.15 11.39
CA MET A 105 7.61 0.11 12.30
C MET A 105 7.99 -0.50 13.66
N MET A 106 8.77 -1.58 13.67
CA MET A 106 9.31 -2.15 14.92
C MET A 106 10.19 -1.14 15.67
N TRP A 107 11.02 -0.40 14.95
CA TRP A 107 11.86 0.65 15.54
C TRP A 107 11.04 1.83 16.06
N LEU A 108 10.01 2.27 15.33
CA LEU A 108 9.14 3.36 15.78
C LEU A 108 8.35 2.97 17.04
N GLN A 109 7.90 1.72 17.14
CA GLN A 109 7.22 1.18 18.32
C GLN A 109 8.15 1.16 19.54
N SER A 110 9.42 0.82 19.37
CA SER A 110 10.39 0.82 20.48
C SER A 110 10.68 2.23 21.00
N LEU A 111 10.56 3.26 20.16
CA LEU A 111 10.73 4.66 20.56
C LEU A 111 9.50 5.27 21.20
N THR A 112 8.30 4.88 20.75
CA THR A 112 7.05 5.55 21.12
C THR A 112 6.28 4.82 22.21
N GLY A 113 6.59 3.53 22.47
CA GLY A 113 5.81 2.69 23.37
C GLY A 113 4.37 2.45 22.90
N VAL A 114 4.03 2.89 21.68
CA VAL A 114 2.73 2.69 21.06
C VAL A 114 2.73 1.29 20.49
N GLU A 115 2.22 0.33 21.26
CA GLU A 115 1.90 -0.98 20.70
C GLU A 115 0.85 -0.78 19.60
N ALA A 116 1.13 -1.30 18.41
CA ALA A 116 0.14 -1.30 17.33
C ALA A 116 -1.12 -1.99 17.87
N SER A 117 -2.17 -1.20 18.11
CA SER A 117 -3.42 -1.74 18.62
C SER A 117 -3.86 -2.87 17.71
N ALA A 118 -4.06 -4.04 18.31
CA ALA A 118 -4.61 -5.24 17.67
C ALA A 118 -5.88 -4.90 16.84
N ALA A 119 -6.59 -3.83 17.20
CA ALA A 119 -7.72 -3.23 16.49
C ALA A 119 -7.54 -2.97 14.97
N THR A 120 -6.32 -2.99 14.41
CA THR A 120 -6.10 -2.79 12.97
C THR A 120 -6.11 -4.05 12.13
N ASN A 121 -6.19 -5.23 12.76
CA ASN A 121 -6.51 -6.45 12.06
C ASN A 121 -7.99 -6.77 12.34
N PRO A 122 -8.88 -6.85 11.32
CA PRO A 122 -10.25 -7.33 11.53
C PRO A 122 -10.28 -8.76 12.13
N CYS A 123 -9.16 -9.48 12.09
CA CYS A 123 -8.95 -10.76 12.77
C CYS A 123 -8.61 -10.68 14.26
N ALA A 124 -8.11 -9.56 14.77
CA ALA A 124 -7.76 -9.45 16.18
C ALA A 124 -9.01 -9.36 17.08
N ALA A 125 -10.06 -8.68 16.60
CA ALA A 125 -11.35 -8.67 17.28
C ALA A 125 -12.06 -10.05 17.23
N VAL A 126 -11.83 -10.83 16.17
CA VAL A 126 -12.42 -12.17 15.98
C VAL A 126 -11.72 -13.25 16.80
N GLN A 127 -10.40 -13.16 16.99
CA GLN A 127 -9.63 -14.12 17.80
C GLN A 127 -9.96 -14.06 19.30
N ALA A 128 -10.49 -12.93 19.79
CA ALA A 128 -10.82 -12.76 21.20
C ALA A 128 -12.18 -13.34 21.64
N VAL A 129 -13.11 -13.67 20.71
CA VAL A 129 -14.53 -13.91 21.09
C VAL A 129 -15.29 -14.98 20.28
N ASN A 130 -14.66 -15.85 19.47
CA ASN A 130 -15.44 -16.86 18.71
C ASN A 130 -15.40 -18.29 19.31
N PRO A 131 -16.37 -18.69 20.15
CA PRO A 131 -16.47 -20.04 20.70
C PRO A 131 -16.76 -21.16 19.68
N CYS A 132 -16.93 -20.84 18.38
CA CYS A 132 -17.15 -21.82 17.31
C CYS A 132 -15.87 -22.16 16.50
N ALA A 133 -14.71 -21.60 16.85
CA ALA A 133 -13.47 -21.72 16.08
C ALA A 133 -13.00 -23.16 15.75
N PRO A 134 -13.12 -24.18 16.63
CA PRO A 134 -12.64 -25.53 16.30
C PRO A 134 -13.65 -26.37 15.49
N VAL A 135 -14.88 -25.88 15.26
CA VAL A 135 -15.99 -26.72 14.71
C VAL A 135 -16.58 -26.17 13.40
N ASN A 136 -16.17 -24.98 12.94
CA ASN A 136 -16.76 -24.35 11.76
C ASN A 136 -16.03 -24.75 10.45
N PRO A 137 -16.69 -25.38 9.47
CA PRO A 137 -16.10 -25.72 8.17
C PRO A 137 -15.56 -24.52 7.37
N CYS A 138 -16.03 -23.30 7.66
CA CYS A 138 -15.54 -22.06 7.08
C CYS A 138 -14.25 -21.54 7.74
N ALA A 139 -13.76 -22.16 8.83
CA ALA A 139 -12.53 -21.76 9.51
C ALA A 139 -11.29 -21.90 8.61
N ALA A 140 -11.28 -22.89 7.69
CA ALA A 140 -10.23 -23.05 6.68
C ALA A 140 -10.23 -21.94 5.61
N MET A 141 -11.36 -21.23 5.45
CA MET A 141 -11.51 -20.07 4.56
C MET A 141 -11.45 -18.75 5.33
N ASN A 142 -11.18 -18.78 6.64
CA ASN A 142 -11.08 -17.59 7.47
C ASN A 142 -9.68 -16.96 7.29
N PRO A 143 -9.57 -15.72 6.78
CA PRO A 143 -8.29 -15.02 6.64
C PRO A 143 -7.51 -14.90 7.96
N CYS A 144 -8.22 -15.06 9.09
CA CYS A 144 -7.70 -14.96 10.45
C CYS A 144 -7.08 -16.26 11.00
N ALA A 145 -7.18 -17.37 10.26
CA ALA A 145 -6.49 -18.62 10.58
C ALA A 145 -5.01 -18.61 10.13
N VAL A 146 -4.62 -17.63 9.31
CA VAL A 146 -3.23 -17.45 8.88
C VAL A 146 -2.49 -16.64 9.96
N GLN A 147 -1.64 -17.32 10.73
CA GLN A 147 -0.78 -16.64 11.71
C GLN A 147 0.18 -15.66 11.01
N PRO A 148 0.35 -14.42 11.52
CA PRO A 148 1.42 -13.55 11.08
C PRO A 148 2.75 -14.17 11.53
N GLY A 149 3.56 -14.63 10.58
CA GLY A 149 4.91 -15.17 10.83
C GLY A 149 5.20 -16.56 10.28
N ALA A 150 4.20 -17.28 9.75
CA ALA A 150 4.47 -18.51 9.01
C ALA A 150 4.71 -18.17 7.52
N GLY A 151 5.92 -18.38 7.02
CA GLY A 151 6.31 -18.19 5.61
C GLY A 151 5.65 -19.17 4.65
N GLY A 152 4.32 -19.22 4.66
CA GLY A 152 3.50 -20.12 3.86
C GLY A 152 3.13 -19.54 2.48
N PRO A 153 2.45 -20.32 1.63
CA PRO A 153 2.02 -19.93 0.28
C PRO A 153 1.18 -18.63 0.23
N GLY A 154 0.57 -18.23 1.36
CA GLY A 154 -0.12 -16.94 1.49
C GLY A 154 0.80 -15.72 1.41
N GLN A 155 2.05 -15.79 1.92
CA GLN A 155 2.96 -14.64 1.91
C GLN A 155 3.43 -14.29 0.49
N PHE A 156 3.71 -15.31 -0.33
CA PHE A 156 4.03 -15.12 -1.75
C PHE A 156 2.84 -14.51 -2.50
N THR A 157 1.64 -15.01 -2.23
CA THR A 157 0.40 -14.49 -2.84
C THR A 157 0.18 -13.01 -2.50
N MET A 158 0.36 -12.63 -1.23
CA MET A 158 0.23 -11.23 -0.79
C MET A 158 1.33 -10.33 -1.38
N ALA A 159 2.57 -10.82 -1.47
CA ALA A 159 3.67 -10.09 -2.09
C ALA A 159 3.43 -9.87 -3.59
N ALA A 160 2.91 -10.88 -4.29
CA ALA A 160 2.55 -10.79 -5.72
C ALA A 160 1.39 -9.81 -5.95
N MET A 161 0.34 -9.84 -5.11
CA MET A 161 -0.74 -8.87 -5.16
C MET A 161 -0.25 -7.45 -4.90
N SER A 162 0.61 -7.27 -3.90
CA SER A 162 1.24 -5.97 -3.59
C SER A 162 2.07 -5.47 -4.76
N LEU A 163 2.87 -6.34 -5.40
CA LEU A 163 3.63 -6.01 -6.61
C LEU A 163 2.70 -5.55 -7.73
N GLY A 164 1.63 -6.30 -8.00
CA GLY A 164 0.64 -5.94 -9.01
C GLY A 164 0.04 -4.56 -8.77
N ALA A 165 -0.36 -4.25 -7.54
CA ALA A 165 -0.91 -2.94 -7.16
C ALA A 165 0.10 -1.80 -7.41
N HIS A 166 1.37 -2.00 -7.04
CA HIS A 166 2.43 -1.00 -7.27
C HIS A 166 2.72 -0.81 -8.76
N LEU A 167 2.79 -1.90 -9.54
CA LEU A 167 2.99 -1.82 -10.99
C LEU A 167 1.85 -1.04 -11.66
N VAL A 168 0.60 -1.23 -11.22
CA VAL A 168 -0.53 -0.44 -11.73
C VAL A 168 -0.41 1.02 -11.31
N TYR A 169 -0.09 1.32 -10.04
CA TYR A 169 0.18 2.69 -9.60
C TYR A 169 1.23 3.36 -10.49
N GLY A 170 2.37 2.69 -10.70
CA GLY A 170 3.45 3.18 -11.54
C GLY A 170 3.01 3.40 -12.98
N ALA A 171 2.32 2.43 -13.58
CA ALA A 171 1.83 2.54 -14.95
C ALA A 171 0.89 3.74 -15.14
N VAL A 172 -0.06 3.93 -14.22
CA VAL A 172 -1.00 5.06 -14.24
C VAL A 172 -0.26 6.38 -14.05
N LEU A 173 0.64 6.47 -13.08
CA LEU A 173 1.48 7.65 -12.83
C LEU A 173 2.26 8.03 -14.10
N GLY A 174 2.97 7.07 -14.69
CA GLY A 174 3.77 7.28 -15.87
C GLY A 174 2.95 7.69 -17.09
N ALA A 175 1.79 7.07 -17.29
CA ALA A 175 0.88 7.38 -18.40
C ALA A 175 0.28 8.80 -18.30
N LEU A 176 -0.09 9.22 -17.10
CA LEU A 176 -0.72 10.52 -16.85
C LEU A 176 0.29 11.66 -16.74
N TYR A 177 1.49 11.40 -16.22
CA TYR A 177 2.52 12.42 -16.12
C TYR A 177 3.11 12.74 -17.49
N ARG A 178 2.98 14.01 -17.88
CA ARG A 178 3.57 14.54 -19.10
C ARG A 178 4.52 15.69 -18.80
N GLU A 179 5.82 15.43 -18.99
CA GLU A 179 6.85 16.45 -19.21
C GLU A 179 6.35 17.47 -20.24
N ARG A 180 6.65 18.75 -20.01
CA ARG A 180 6.35 19.79 -21.01
C ARG A 180 7.21 19.50 -22.25
N PRO A 181 6.68 19.70 -23.47
CA PRO A 181 7.52 19.72 -24.67
C PRO A 181 8.56 20.84 -24.58
#